data_AF-A0A7G6YA87-F1
#
_entry.id   AF-A0A7G6YA87-F1
#
_cell.length_a   1.000
_cell.length_b   1.000
_cell.length_c   1.000
_cell.angle_alpha   90.00
_cell.angle_beta   90.00
_cell.angle_gamma   90.00
#
_symmetry.space_group_name_H-M   'P 1'
#
loop_
_entity.id
_entity.type
_entity.pdbx_description
1 polymer ?
#
loop_
_entity_poly.entity_id
_entity_poly.type
_entity_poly.pdbx_seq_one_letter_code
_entity_poly.pdbx_strand_id
1 'polypeptide(L)'
;MFDGFSFEKLVVVAVIAVFVVGPSRLPEAARRLGALVRQVRDLGERGKSRLRDELGEEVTEIEWRRLDPRQYDPRRIIRDALLDTPEDRSGVDAIERK
;
A
#
# COMPACT_ATOMS: atom_id res chain seq x y z
N MET A 1 -3.14 21.49 6.55
CA MET A 1 -2.30 21.80 5.35
C MET A 1 -1.98 20.57 4.49
N PHE A 2 -2.41 19.35 4.81
CA PHE A 2 -2.21 18.19 3.91
C PHE A 2 -3.50 17.39 3.71
N ASP A 3 -4.46 17.96 2.96
CA ASP A 3 -5.56 17.21 2.34
C ASP A 3 -5.13 16.62 0.97
N GLY A 4 -3.84 16.36 0.78
CA GLY A 4 -3.24 16.08 -0.53
C GLY A 4 -3.68 14.76 -1.16
N PHE A 5 -4.13 13.79 -0.37
CA PHE A 5 -4.34 12.41 -0.80
C PHE A 5 -5.72 11.87 -0.40
N SER A 6 -6.76 12.55 -0.87
CA SER A 6 -8.14 12.11 -0.71
C SER A 6 -8.51 11.09 -1.78
N PHE A 7 -9.44 10.18 -1.48
CA PHE A 7 -9.95 9.16 -2.43
C PHE A 7 -10.42 9.79 -3.75
N GLU A 8 -11.08 10.94 -3.68
CA GLU A 8 -11.49 11.73 -4.85
C GLU A 8 -10.32 12.04 -5.80
N LYS A 9 -9.17 12.45 -5.26
CA LYS A 9 -7.99 12.78 -6.05
C LYS A 9 -7.40 11.55 -6.74
N LEU A 10 -7.45 10.39 -6.08
CA LEU A 10 -7.06 9.13 -6.71
C LEU A 10 -7.96 8.78 -7.90
N VAL A 11 -9.28 8.99 -7.77
CA VAL A 11 -10.23 8.79 -8.88
C VAL A 11 -9.92 9.75 -10.03
N VAL A 12 -9.69 11.03 -9.74
CA VAL A 12 -9.33 12.02 -10.78
C VAL A 12 -8.05 11.63 -11.51
N VAL A 13 -7.00 11.23 -10.78
CA VAL A 13 -5.74 10.76 -11.37
C VAL A 13 -5.95 9.50 -12.21
N ALA A 14 -6.76 8.55 -11.74
CA ALA A 14 -7.08 7.34 -12.50
C ALA A 14 -7.80 7.66 -13.81
N VAL A 15 -8.76 8.58 -13.80
CA VAL A 15 -9.45 9.05 -15.00
C VAL A 15 -8.46 9.69 -15.97
N ILE A 16 -7.60 10.60 -15.50
CA ILE A 16 -6.57 11.23 -16.34
C ILE A 16 -5.63 10.17 -16.94
N ALA A 17 -5.18 9.20 -16.14
CA ALA A 17 -4.34 8.11 -16.62
C ALA A 17 -5.04 7.28 -17.72
N VAL A 18 -6.35 7.04 -17.58
CA VAL A 18 -7.15 6.36 -18.61
C VAL A 18 -7.19 7.16 -19.90
N PHE A 19 -7.34 8.48 -19.84
CA PHE A 19 -7.33 9.33 -21.04
C PHE A 19 -5.96 9.38 -21.71
N VAL A 20 -4.88 9.47 -20.94
CA VAL A 20 -3.51 9.57 -21.48
C VAL A 20 -3.05 8.24 -22.08
N VAL A 21 -3.31 7.12 -21.42
CA VAL A 21 -2.85 5.79 -21.83
C VAL A 21 -3.84 5.12 -22.79
N GLY A 22 -5.13 5.41 -22.62
CA GLY A 22 -6.25 4.75 -23.28
C GLY A 22 -6.78 3.55 -22.47
N PRO A 23 -8.12 3.38 -22.36
CA PRO A 23 -8.73 2.31 -21.56
C PRO A 23 -8.40 0.91 -22.06
N SER A 24 -8.13 0.75 -23.35
CA SER A 24 -7.73 -0.53 -23.95
C SER A 24 -6.28 -0.93 -23.61
N ARG A 25 -5.41 0.03 -23.27
CA ARG A 25 -3.98 -0.21 -22.99
C ARG A 25 -3.67 -0.29 -21.50
N LEU A 26 -4.52 0.23 -20.62
CA LEU A 26 -4.35 0.12 -19.17
C LEU A 26 -4.24 -1.33 -18.66
N PRO A 27 -5.06 -2.30 -19.11
CA PRO A 27 -4.96 -3.67 -18.60
C PRO A 27 -3.60 -4.28 -18.94
N GLU A 28 -3.08 -3.96 -20.13
CA GLU A 28 -1.77 -4.41 -20.58
C GLU A 28 -0.64 -3.73 -19.79
N ALA A 29 -0.74 -2.42 -19.52
CA ALA A 29 0.22 -1.71 -18.68
C ALA A 29 0.23 -2.26 -17.24
N ALA A 30 -0.93 -2.53 -16.65
CA ALA A 30 -1.05 -3.12 -15.32
C ALA A 30 -0.44 -4.53 -15.26
N ARG A 31 -0.66 -5.36 -16.30
CA ARG A 31 -0.02 -6.68 -16.41
C ARG A 31 1.50 -6.57 -16.43
N ARG A 32 2.05 -5.62 -17.18
CA ARG A 32 3.52 -5.40 -17.26
C ARG A 32 4.10 -4.92 -15.94
N LEU A 33 3.43 -3.98 -15.29
CA LEU A 33 3.79 -3.54 -13.92
C LEU A 33 3.76 -4.70 -12.94
N GLY A 34 2.70 -5.52 -12.96
CA GLY A 34 2.59 -6.70 -12.11
C GLY A 34 3.69 -7.73 -12.36
N ALA A 35 4.04 -7.97 -13.63
CA ALA A 35 5.16 -8.84 -14.00
C ALA A 35 6.50 -8.29 -13.48
N LEU A 36 6.72 -6.98 -13.60
CA LEU A 36 7.93 -6.31 -13.11
C LEU A 36 8.03 -6.41 -11.58
N VAL A 37 6.95 -6.12 -10.85
CA VAL A 37 6.90 -6.24 -9.39
C VAL A 37 7.22 -7.68 -8.95
N ARG A 38 6.68 -8.69 -9.64
CA ARG A 38 6.98 -10.10 -9.36
C ARG A 38 8.46 -10.41 -9.60
N GLN A 39 9.03 -9.93 -10.71
CA GLN A 39 10.46 -10.14 -10.99
C GLN A 39 11.36 -9.48 -9.94
N VAL A 40 11.05 -8.25 -9.52
CA VAL A 40 11.78 -7.55 -8.46
C VAL A 40 11.68 -8.32 -7.15
N ARG A 41 10.49 -8.80 -6.80
CA ARG A 41 10.28 -9.66 -5.62
C ARG A 41 11.12 -10.93 -5.70
N ASP A 42 11.06 -11.65 -6.82
CA ASP A 42 11.83 -12.89 -7.01
C ASP A 42 13.34 -12.62 -6.97
N LEU A 43 13.78 -11.44 -7.41
CA LEU A 43 15.19 -11.04 -7.33
C LEU A 43 15.62 -10.79 -5.88
N GLY A 44 14.78 -10.11 -5.08
CA GLY A 44 15.00 -9.93 -3.65
C GLY A 44 15.03 -11.24 -2.87
N GLU A 45 14.09 -12.15 -3.15
CA GLU A 45 14.05 -13.49 -2.53
C GLU A 45 15.30 -14.32 -2.89
N ARG A 46 15.77 -14.25 -4.14
CA ARG A 46 17.02 -14.91 -4.58
C ARG A 46 18.28 -14.32 -3.95
N GLY A 47 18.34 -12.98 -3.82
CA GLY A 47 19.42 -12.29 -3.11
C GLY A 47 19.48 -12.71 -1.64
N LYS A 48 18.31 -12.77 -0.97
CA LYS A 48 18.20 -13.26 0.41
C LYS A 48 18.71 -14.69 0.59
N SER A 49 18.51 -15.59 -0.38
CA SER A 49 19.08 -16.93 -0.31
C SER A 49 20.60 -16.89 -0.28
N ARG A 50 21.22 -16.18 -1.23
CA ARG A 50 22.70 -16.13 -1.36
C ARG A 50 23.38 -15.45 -0.16
N LEU A 51 22.82 -14.34 0.33
CA LEU A 51 23.36 -13.68 1.53
C LEU A 51 23.26 -14.57 2.78
N ARG A 52 22.20 -15.39 2.88
CA ARG A 52 22.01 -16.32 3.99
C ARG A 52 23.01 -17.49 3.95
N ASP A 53 23.41 -17.89 2.75
CA ASP A 53 24.41 -18.96 2.53
C ASP A 53 25.85 -18.46 2.78
N GLU A 54 26.13 -17.17 2.57
CA GLU A 54 27.49 -16.58 2.69
C GLU A 54 27.79 -15.90 4.04
N LEU A 55 26.81 -15.31 4.72
CA LEU A 55 27.04 -14.47 5.90
C LEU A 55 26.75 -15.13 7.26
N GLY A 56 26.28 -16.38 7.26
CA GLY A 56 25.98 -17.10 8.50
C GLY A 56 24.81 -16.53 9.29
N GLU A 57 24.29 -17.33 10.21
CA GLU A 57 23.04 -17.12 10.97
C GLU A 57 22.98 -15.78 11.75
N GLU A 58 24.12 -15.13 11.99
CA GLU A 58 24.28 -13.98 12.89
C GLU A 58 23.73 -12.64 12.36
N VAL A 59 23.46 -12.49 11.05
CA VAL A 59 22.94 -11.22 10.46
C VAL A 59 21.42 -11.30 10.15
N THR A 60 20.75 -12.42 10.48
CA THR A 60 19.52 -12.80 9.76
C THR A 60 18.19 -12.42 10.41
N GLU A 61 18.15 -11.93 11.66
CA GLU A 61 16.86 -11.58 12.28
C GLU A 61 16.57 -10.07 12.34
N ILE A 62 17.58 -9.24 12.58
CA ILE A 62 17.39 -7.83 12.92
C ILE A 62 17.11 -6.97 11.67
N GLU A 63 17.74 -7.28 10.54
CA GLU A 63 17.56 -6.56 9.27
C GLU A 63 16.31 -7.04 8.51
N TRP A 64 16.02 -8.35 8.56
CA TRP A 64 15.00 -8.98 7.73
C TRP A 64 13.57 -8.72 8.22
N ARG A 65 13.36 -8.54 9.53
CA ARG A 65 12.04 -8.18 10.10
C ARG A 65 11.62 -6.76 9.73
N ARG A 66 12.58 -5.88 9.41
CA ARG A 66 12.32 -4.51 8.92
C ARG A 66 12.07 -4.46 7.41
N LEU A 67 12.57 -5.44 6.67
CA LEU A 67 12.48 -5.48 5.20
C LEU A 67 11.42 -6.44 4.65
N ASP A 68 10.72 -7.22 5.50
CA ASP A 68 9.74 -8.21 5.05
C ASP A 68 8.40 -7.54 4.63
N PRO A 69 8.08 -7.49 3.32
CA PRO A 69 6.88 -6.83 2.83
C PRO A 69 5.60 -7.61 3.16
N ARG A 70 5.71 -8.88 3.59
CA ARG A 70 4.55 -9.78 3.83
C ARG A 70 3.84 -9.49 5.15
N GLN A 71 4.43 -8.66 6.02
CA GLN A 71 3.73 -8.12 7.18
C GLN A 71 2.82 -6.93 6.82
N TYR A 72 2.83 -6.48 5.55
CA TYR A 72 1.85 -5.54 5.02
C TYR A 72 0.60 -6.31 4.58
N ASP A 73 -0.22 -6.73 5.54
CA ASP A 73 -1.45 -7.49 5.27
C ASP A 73 -2.59 -6.53 4.86
N PRO A 74 -2.99 -6.48 3.58
CA PRO A 74 -3.94 -5.48 3.07
C PRO A 74 -5.32 -5.60 3.73
N ARG A 75 -5.65 -6.78 4.26
CA ARG A 75 -6.92 -7.02 4.96
C ARG A 75 -6.98 -6.31 6.31
N ARG A 76 -5.85 -6.05 6.97
CA ARG A 76 -5.82 -5.22 8.20
C ARG A 76 -6.14 -3.77 7.87
N ILE A 77 -5.55 -3.21 6.82
CA ILE A 77 -5.75 -1.82 6.42
C ILE A 77 -7.22 -1.54 6.07
N ILE A 78 -7.88 -2.48 5.37
CA ILE A 78 -9.31 -2.35 5.03
C ILE A 78 -10.20 -2.55 6.26
N ARG A 79 -9.85 -3.48 7.17
CA ARG A 79 -10.57 -3.65 8.44
C ARG A 79 -10.46 -2.43 9.34
N ASP A 80 -9.28 -1.83 9.42
CA ASP A 80 -9.05 -0.63 10.21
C ASP A 80 -9.82 0.55 9.61
N ALA A 81 -9.93 0.65 8.28
CA ALA A 81 -10.75 1.66 7.60
C ALA A 81 -12.28 1.40 7.65
N LEU A 82 -12.73 0.16 7.89
CA LEU A 82 -14.15 -0.21 7.95
C LEU A 82 -14.70 -0.25 9.39
N LEU A 83 -13.83 -0.45 10.39
CA LEU A 83 -14.17 -0.39 11.81
C LEU A 83 -14.13 1.05 12.36
N ASP A 84 -13.49 1.98 11.66
CA ASP A 84 -13.59 3.42 11.88
C ASP A 84 -14.91 3.95 11.26
N THR A 85 -16.04 3.37 11.66
CA THR A 85 -17.34 4.03 11.50
C THR A 85 -17.28 5.28 12.38
N PRO A 86 -17.62 6.47 11.85
CA PRO A 86 -17.72 7.69 12.65
C PRO A 86 -18.97 7.61 13.53
N GLU A 87 -18.94 6.76 14.55
CA GLU A 87 -19.78 6.92 15.72
C GLU A 87 -19.09 7.90 16.66
N ASP A 88 -19.87 8.89 17.06
CA ASP A 88 -19.61 9.79 18.18
C ASP A 88 -18.71 11.01 17.93
N ARG A 89 -19.25 12.00 17.20
CA ARG A 89 -19.05 13.44 17.54
C ARG A 89 -20.33 14.27 17.38
N SER A 90 -21.49 13.71 17.72
CA SER A 90 -22.72 14.50 17.95
C SER A 90 -22.78 15.14 19.35
N GLY A 91 -21.61 15.33 20.00
CA GLY A 91 -21.48 15.93 21.33
C GLY A 91 -21.23 17.44 21.35
N VAL A 92 -21.47 18.19 20.27
CA VAL A 92 -21.17 19.65 20.22
C VAL A 92 -22.43 20.53 20.35
N ASP A 93 -23.64 19.97 20.32
CA ASP A 93 -24.89 20.71 20.54
C ASP A 93 -25.14 21.11 22.01
N ALA A 94 -24.22 20.77 22.92
CA ALA A 94 -24.31 21.14 24.33
C ALA A 94 -23.90 22.60 24.64
N ILE A 95 -23.45 23.37 23.64
CA ILE A 95 -23.03 24.78 23.80
C ILE A 95 -24.11 25.78 23.33
N GLU A 96 -25.25 25.30 22.83
CA GLU A 96 -26.39 26.16 22.46
C GLU A 96 -27.39 26.34 23.61
N ARG A 97 -26.87 26.58 24.82
CA ARG A 97 -27.67 27.06 25.95
C ARG A 97 -27.01 28.31 26.52
N LYS A 98 -27.31 29.45 25.91
CA LYS A 98 -27.21 30.75 26.56
C LYS A 98 -28.34 31.67 26.14
#